data_AF-A0A966FR52-F1
#
_entry.id   AF-A0A966FR52-F1
#
_cell.length_a   1.000
_cell.length_b   1.000
_cell.length_c   1.000
_cell.angle_alpha   90.00
_cell.angle_beta   90.00
_cell.angle_gamma   90.00
#
_symmetry.space_group_name_H-M   'P 1'
#
loop_
_entity.id
_entity.type
_entity.pdbx_description
1 polymer ?
#
loop_
_entity_poly.entity_id
_entity_poly.type
_entity_poly.pdbx_seq_one_letter_code
_entity_poly.pdbx_strand_id
1 'polypeptide(L)'
;LLGIFLLAAAFATLLFVLLVPKWDHPWDPIESRDWGWRGIAMNTFTSARTRNDPINLVPAATAPFPDSGIAAGEVYENIEVLSDLDSAQFDYLMQAMTEWVAPEEGCSYCHKSGESFASDDLYTKQVARRMLEMVRDVNTNARHVGNVGITCFTCHRGNNVPPKHWYKGAPPEPPMGGI
;
A
#
# COMPACT_ATOMS: atom_id res chain seq x y z
N LEU A 1 25.96 6.09 51.44
CA LEU A 1 24.80 6.91 51.05
C LEU A 1 24.91 7.43 49.63
N LEU A 2 25.99 8.17 49.27
CA LEU A 2 26.20 8.70 47.92
C LEU A 2 26.06 7.65 46.79
N GLY A 3 26.64 6.45 46.97
CA GLY A 3 26.57 5.37 45.97
C GLY A 3 25.19 4.76 45.75
N ILE A 4 24.33 4.76 46.78
CA ILE A 4 22.95 4.25 46.67
C ILE A 4 22.09 5.24 45.88
N PHE A 5 22.28 6.54 46.10
CA PHE A 5 21.59 7.57 45.31
C PHE A 5 22.01 7.57 43.84
N LEU A 6 23.30 7.33 43.54
CA LEU A 6 23.78 7.21 42.17
C LEU A 6 23.20 5.98 41.45
N LEU A 7 23.13 4.83 42.13
CA LEU A 7 22.49 3.62 41.60
C LEU A 7 20.99 3.80 41.37
N ALA A 8 20.28 4.42 42.32
CA ALA A 8 18.86 4.71 42.19
C ALA A 8 18.57 5.69 41.03
N ALA A 9 19.40 6.73 40.89
CA ALA A 9 19.29 7.68 39.78
C ALA A 9 19.55 7.02 38.43
N ALA A 10 20.59 6.18 38.32
CA ALA A 10 20.91 5.43 37.09
C ALA A 10 19.81 4.42 36.71
N PHE A 11 19.22 3.75 37.71
CA PHE A 11 18.10 2.85 37.48
C PHE A 11 16.85 3.61 37.03
N ALA A 12 16.55 4.77 37.62
CA ALA A 12 15.43 5.60 37.22
C ALA A 12 15.58 6.16 35.79
N THR A 13 16.79 6.58 35.38
CA THR A 13 17.04 7.00 34.00
C THR A 13 16.95 5.84 33.02
N LEU A 14 17.48 4.66 33.35
CA LEU A 14 17.32 3.46 32.53
C LEU A 14 15.84 3.10 32.35
N LEU A 15 15.07 3.11 33.44
CA LEU A 15 13.64 2.81 33.44
C LEU A 15 12.87 3.86 32.62
N PHE A 16 13.23 5.13 32.72
CA PHE A 16 12.66 6.21 31.91
C PHE A 16 12.94 5.99 30.42
N VAL A 17 14.18 5.65 30.04
CA VAL A 17 14.52 5.37 28.64
C VAL A 17 13.79 4.15 28.08
N LEU A 18 13.50 3.13 28.91
CA LEU A 18 12.83 1.90 28.49
C LEU A 18 11.29 2.00 28.47
N LEU A 19 10.69 2.79 29.37
CA LEU A 19 9.23 2.87 29.54
C LEU A 19 8.58 4.08 28.86
N VAL A 20 9.35 5.13 28.55
CA VAL A 20 8.84 6.31 27.85
C VAL A 20 8.75 6.00 26.35
N PRO A 21 7.76 6.55 25.61
CA PRO A 21 7.51 6.22 24.21
C PRO A 21 8.73 6.28 23.27
N LYS A 22 8.55 5.83 22.03
CA LYS A 22 9.54 6.05 20.96
C LYS A 22 9.49 7.52 20.49
N TRP A 23 10.05 8.43 21.27
CA TRP A 23 10.26 9.83 20.86
C TRP A 23 11.41 9.88 19.86
N ASP A 24 11.41 10.90 19.01
CA ASP A 24 12.60 11.22 18.22
C ASP A 24 13.67 11.73 19.20
N HIS A 25 14.79 11.00 19.32
CA HIS A 25 15.80 11.34 20.32
C HIS A 25 16.54 12.64 19.95
N PRO A 26 17.09 13.39 20.91
CA PRO A 26 17.83 14.62 20.62
C PRO A 26 19.03 14.46 19.69
N TRP A 27 19.57 13.23 19.58
CA TRP A 27 20.69 12.86 18.73
C TRP A 27 20.27 12.25 17.39
N ASP A 28 18.97 11.96 17.19
CA ASP A 28 18.48 11.56 15.88
C ASP A 28 18.39 12.82 15.00
N PRO A 29 19.02 12.83 13.82
CA PRO A 29 19.00 14.00 12.97
C PRO A 29 17.56 14.28 12.51
N ILE A 30 17.03 15.43 12.93
CA ILE A 30 15.79 15.97 12.40
C ILE A 30 16.14 16.88 11.23
N GLU A 31 15.77 16.45 10.03
CA GLU A 31 15.92 17.28 8.83
C GLU A 31 14.75 18.25 8.76
N SER A 32 15.07 19.54 8.65
CA SER A 32 14.10 20.59 8.39
C SER A 32 14.17 20.98 6.92
N ARG A 33 13.00 21.11 6.28
CA ARG A 33 12.87 21.60 4.90
C ARG A 33 11.93 22.79 4.88
N ASP A 34 12.45 23.93 4.42
CA ASP A 34 11.66 25.13 4.18
C ASP A 34 10.97 25.05 2.81
N TRP A 35 9.68 25.36 2.77
CA TRP A 35 8.85 25.38 1.56
C TRP A 35 8.45 26.78 1.12
N GLY A 36 8.70 27.78 1.97
CA GLY A 36 8.30 29.17 1.76
C GLY A 36 9.46 30.15 1.76
N TRP A 37 9.12 31.44 1.73
CA TRP A 37 10.11 32.49 1.88
C TRP A 37 10.78 32.44 3.26
N ARG A 38 12.01 32.93 3.38
CA ARG A 38 12.69 32.98 4.67
C ARG A 38 11.88 33.76 5.72
N GLY A 39 11.74 33.18 6.91
CA GLY A 39 11.12 33.85 8.06
C GLY A 39 9.59 33.71 8.19
N ILE A 40 8.91 32.93 7.33
CA ILE A 40 7.46 32.67 7.47
C ILE A 40 7.13 31.31 8.12
N ALA A 41 8.16 30.61 8.62
CA ALA A 41 8.04 29.32 9.32
C ALA A 41 7.23 28.25 8.56
N MET A 42 7.21 28.31 7.22
CA MET A 42 6.66 27.25 6.37
C MET A 42 7.69 26.14 6.22
N ASN A 43 7.91 25.37 7.29
CA ASN A 43 8.85 24.27 7.32
C ASN A 43 8.20 22.94 7.68
N THR A 44 8.78 21.86 7.18
CA THR A 44 8.43 20.49 7.55
C THR A 44 9.64 19.83 8.17
N PHE A 45 9.42 19.12 9.26
CA PHE A 45 10.45 18.34 9.95
C PHE A 45 10.25 16.86 9.66
N THR A 46 11.33 16.18 9.28
CA THR A 46 11.34 14.72 9.07
C THR A 46 12.43 14.10 9.93
N SER A 47 12.09 13.04 10.66
CA SER A 47 13.03 12.19 11.38
C SER A 47 13.19 10.85 10.69
N ALA A 48 14.24 10.09 11.05
CA ALA A 48 14.45 8.73 10.56
C ALA A 48 13.22 7.83 10.78
N ARG A 49 12.52 8.00 11.91
CA ARG A 49 11.28 7.27 12.24
C ARG A 49 10.14 7.58 11.28
N THR A 50 10.01 8.83 10.85
CA THR A 50 8.95 9.24 9.91
C THR A 50 9.30 8.98 8.44
N ARG A 51 10.60 8.89 8.11
CA ARG A 51 11.07 8.74 6.73
C ARG A 51 10.93 7.31 6.22
N ASN A 52 11.18 6.33 7.07
CA ASN A 52 11.20 4.93 6.69
C ASN A 52 9.99 4.22 7.29
N ASP A 53 8.88 4.20 6.57
CA ASP A 53 7.78 3.28 6.85
C ASP A 53 8.03 1.96 6.10
N PRO A 54 8.22 0.82 6.79
CA PRO A 54 8.38 -0.48 6.15
C PRO A 54 7.26 -0.80 5.16
N ILE A 55 6.06 -0.23 5.33
CA ILE A 55 4.93 -0.45 4.41
C ILE A 55 5.19 0.11 3.01
N ASN A 56 6.10 1.07 2.86
CA ASN A 56 6.43 1.74 1.60
C ASN A 56 7.56 1.07 0.82
N LEU A 57 8.06 -0.07 1.30
CA LEU A 57 8.99 -0.89 0.53
C LEU A 57 8.22 -1.56 -0.62
N VAL A 58 8.63 -1.24 -1.84
CA VAL A 58 8.06 -1.83 -3.06
C VAL A 58 8.87 -3.08 -3.40
N PRO A 59 8.22 -4.24 -3.64
CA PRO A 59 8.93 -5.44 -4.09
C PRO A 59 9.59 -5.20 -5.46
N ALA A 60 10.68 -5.91 -5.71
CA ALA A 60 11.36 -5.83 -7.01
C ALA A 60 10.42 -6.34 -8.11
N ALA A 61 10.28 -5.56 -9.19
CA ALA A 61 9.51 -5.98 -10.34
C ALA A 61 10.22 -7.14 -11.07
N THR A 62 9.45 -8.14 -11.48
CA THR A 62 9.92 -9.19 -12.38
C THR A 62 10.10 -8.63 -13.80
N ALA A 63 10.98 -9.25 -14.59
CA ALA A 63 11.15 -8.84 -15.98
C ALA A 63 9.90 -9.21 -16.79
N PRO A 64 9.38 -8.30 -17.64
CA PRO A 64 8.26 -8.62 -18.51
C PRO A 64 8.62 -9.77 -19.46
N PHE A 65 7.63 -10.60 -19.79
CA PHE A 65 7.83 -11.69 -20.74
C PHE A 65 8.05 -11.12 -22.16
N PRO A 66 8.81 -11.81 -23.03
CA PRO A 66 8.91 -11.42 -24.43
C PRO A 66 7.53 -11.44 -25.11
N ASP A 67 7.24 -10.44 -25.93
CA ASP A 67 5.96 -10.35 -26.64
C ASP A 67 5.73 -11.56 -27.56
N SER A 68 4.51 -12.07 -27.54
CA SER A 68 4.06 -13.20 -28.37
C SER A 68 3.64 -12.76 -29.79
N GLY A 69 3.29 -11.49 -29.97
CA GLY A 69 2.78 -10.92 -31.21
C GLY A 69 1.28 -11.12 -31.44
N ILE A 70 0.56 -11.74 -30.49
CA ILE A 70 -0.87 -12.05 -30.60
C ILE A 70 -1.61 -11.36 -29.45
N ALA A 71 -2.74 -10.72 -29.75
CA ALA A 71 -3.56 -10.06 -28.75
C ALA A 71 -4.23 -11.09 -27.82
N ALA A 72 -4.33 -10.77 -26.53
CA ALA A 72 -4.95 -11.60 -25.52
C ALA A 72 -6.41 -11.93 -25.86
N GLY A 73 -7.14 -10.98 -26.46
CA GLY A 73 -8.52 -11.20 -26.90
C GLY A 73 -8.69 -12.21 -28.03
N GLU A 74 -7.61 -12.58 -28.74
CA GLU A 74 -7.62 -13.63 -29.77
C GLU A 74 -7.27 -15.01 -29.19
N VAL A 75 -6.52 -15.05 -28.08
CA VAL A 75 -6.03 -16.28 -27.45
C VAL A 75 -6.98 -16.78 -26.37
N TYR A 76 -7.54 -15.87 -25.58
CA TYR A 76 -8.28 -16.18 -24.36
C TYR A 76 -9.77 -15.85 -24.47
N GLU A 77 -10.57 -16.59 -23.72
CA GLU A 77 -12.01 -16.39 -23.64
C GLU A 77 -12.38 -15.38 -22.54
N ASN A 78 -13.47 -14.64 -22.77
CA ASN A 78 -14.10 -13.72 -21.80
C ASN A 78 -13.20 -12.57 -21.29
N ILE A 79 -12.32 -12.05 -22.14
CA ILE A 79 -11.57 -10.81 -21.87
C ILE A 79 -12.39 -9.59 -22.31
N GLU A 80 -12.70 -8.69 -21.38
CA GLU A 80 -13.45 -7.45 -21.69
C GLU A 80 -12.60 -6.18 -21.59
N VAL A 81 -11.62 -6.15 -20.67
CA VAL A 81 -10.82 -4.93 -20.41
C VAL A 81 -9.47 -5.01 -21.12
N LEU A 82 -8.76 -6.13 -20.99
CA LEU A 82 -7.37 -6.28 -21.42
C LEU A 82 -7.23 -6.95 -22.80
N SER A 83 -8.23 -6.84 -23.68
CA SER A 83 -8.27 -7.59 -24.94
C SER A 83 -7.20 -7.16 -25.93
N ASP A 84 -6.72 -5.92 -25.80
CA ASP A 84 -5.73 -5.25 -26.65
C ASP A 84 -4.28 -5.57 -26.27
N LEU A 85 -4.06 -6.16 -25.09
CA LEU A 85 -2.73 -6.48 -24.59
C LEU A 85 -2.16 -7.70 -25.31
N ASP A 86 -0.84 -7.75 -25.53
CA ASP A 86 -0.18 -8.97 -26.01
C ASP A 86 -0.40 -10.13 -25.01
N SER A 87 -0.63 -11.35 -25.51
CA SER A 87 -0.94 -12.49 -24.64
C SER A 87 0.16 -12.82 -23.63
N ALA A 88 1.44 -12.62 -23.96
CA ALA A 88 2.54 -12.81 -23.02
C ALA A 88 2.56 -11.71 -21.95
N GLN A 89 2.26 -10.46 -22.33
CA GLN A 89 2.13 -9.37 -21.36
C GLN A 89 0.89 -9.51 -20.48
N PHE A 90 -0.18 -10.11 -21.00
CA PHE A 90 -1.35 -10.46 -20.21
C PHE A 90 -1.00 -11.46 -19.11
N ASP A 91 -0.26 -12.52 -19.42
CA ASP A 91 0.18 -13.50 -18.43
C ASP A 91 1.11 -12.88 -17.38
N TYR A 92 2.03 -12.02 -17.81
CA TYR A 92 2.88 -11.24 -16.91
C TYR A 92 2.06 -10.35 -15.97
N LEU A 93 1.04 -9.65 -16.50
CA LEU A 93 0.17 -8.81 -15.68
C LEU A 93 -0.64 -9.63 -14.68
N MET A 94 -1.13 -10.82 -15.05
CA MET A 94 -1.84 -11.70 -14.12
C MET A 94 -0.94 -12.19 -12.98
N GLN A 95 0.32 -12.50 -13.27
CA GLN A 95 1.31 -12.85 -12.24
C GLN A 95 1.56 -11.66 -11.30
N ALA A 96 1.78 -10.46 -11.85
CA ALA A 96 2.01 -9.25 -11.07
C ALA A 96 0.79 -8.90 -10.18
N MET A 97 -0.43 -8.99 -10.72
CA MET A 97 -1.66 -8.78 -9.96
C MET A 97 -1.80 -9.76 -8.80
N THR A 98 -1.40 -11.01 -9.00
CA THR A 98 -1.42 -12.04 -7.94
C THR A 98 -0.51 -11.63 -6.80
N GLU A 99 0.74 -11.24 -7.08
CA GLU A 99 1.68 -10.77 -6.07
C GLU A 99 1.20 -9.49 -5.35
N TRP A 100 0.55 -8.59 -6.08
CA TRP A 100 0.12 -7.31 -5.53
C TRP A 100 -1.14 -7.40 -4.65
N VAL A 101 -2.01 -8.37 -4.91
CA VAL A 101 -3.35 -8.46 -4.30
C VAL A 101 -3.50 -9.67 -3.41
N ALA A 102 -3.16 -10.87 -3.87
CA ALA A 102 -3.43 -12.12 -3.15
C ALA A 102 -2.27 -13.11 -3.27
N PRO A 103 -1.08 -12.76 -2.75
CA PRO A 103 0.10 -13.63 -2.85
C PRO A 103 -0.04 -14.94 -2.06
N GLU A 104 -0.89 -14.97 -1.03
CA GLU A 104 -1.11 -16.18 -0.20
C GLU A 104 -2.09 -17.15 -0.87
N GLU A 105 -3.16 -16.65 -1.46
CA GLU A 105 -4.20 -17.45 -2.13
C GLU A 105 -3.89 -17.76 -3.61
N GLY A 106 -3.00 -16.98 -4.22
CA GLY A 106 -2.57 -17.13 -5.60
C GLY A 106 -3.70 -16.89 -6.62
N CYS A 107 -3.58 -17.52 -7.79
CA CYS A 107 -4.55 -17.39 -8.89
C CYS A 107 -5.98 -17.76 -8.47
N SER A 108 -6.11 -18.67 -7.51
CA SER A 108 -7.40 -19.19 -7.04
C SER A 108 -8.25 -18.17 -6.27
N TYR A 109 -7.67 -17.03 -5.91
CA TYR A 109 -8.42 -15.94 -5.27
C TYR A 109 -9.46 -15.33 -6.22
N CYS A 110 -9.07 -15.13 -7.48
CA CYS A 110 -9.93 -14.56 -8.51
C CYS A 110 -10.53 -15.63 -9.44
N HIS A 111 -9.86 -16.78 -9.60
CA HIS A 111 -10.32 -17.85 -10.48
C HIS A 111 -10.72 -19.09 -9.71
N LYS A 112 -11.82 -19.73 -10.12
CA LYS A 112 -12.31 -20.94 -9.45
C LYS A 112 -11.44 -22.13 -9.82
N SER A 113 -10.82 -22.76 -8.82
CA SER A 113 -9.96 -23.94 -9.02
C SER A 113 -10.75 -25.09 -9.64
N GLY A 114 -10.19 -25.69 -10.70
CA GLY A 114 -10.81 -26.81 -11.42
C GLY A 114 -11.83 -26.39 -12.48
N GLU A 115 -12.02 -25.10 -12.71
CA GLU A 115 -12.85 -24.56 -13.80
C GLU A 115 -12.02 -23.76 -14.81
N SER A 116 -12.66 -23.38 -15.92
CA SER A 116 -12.05 -22.49 -16.91
C SER A 116 -11.73 -21.13 -16.28
N PHE A 117 -10.56 -20.58 -16.59
CA PHE A 117 -10.17 -19.22 -16.20
C PHE A 117 -11.15 -18.14 -16.73
N ALA A 118 -11.92 -18.46 -17.78
CA ALA A 118 -12.94 -17.60 -18.35
C ALA A 118 -14.20 -17.46 -17.45
N SER A 119 -14.43 -18.38 -16.50
CA SER A 119 -15.59 -18.34 -15.59
C SER A 119 -15.60 -17.08 -14.73
N ASP A 120 -16.77 -16.44 -14.59
CA ASP A 120 -17.02 -15.24 -13.76
C ASP A 120 -17.84 -15.55 -12.49
N ASP A 121 -17.90 -16.84 -12.11
CA ASP A 121 -18.62 -17.34 -10.94
C ASP A 121 -18.19 -16.68 -9.62
N LEU A 122 -16.91 -16.33 -9.50
CA LEU A 122 -16.37 -15.69 -8.30
C LEU A 122 -16.53 -14.18 -8.35
N TYR A 123 -17.11 -13.61 -7.28
CA TYR A 123 -17.30 -12.17 -7.14
C TYR A 123 -15.97 -11.39 -7.20
N THR A 124 -14.86 -12.00 -6.74
CA THR A 124 -13.52 -11.42 -6.75
C THR A 124 -13.04 -11.10 -8.16
N LYS A 125 -13.38 -11.93 -9.16
CA LYS A 125 -13.06 -11.65 -10.56
C LYS A 125 -13.81 -10.44 -11.12
N GLN A 126 -15.09 -10.32 -10.78
CA GLN A 126 -15.92 -9.18 -11.19
C GLN A 126 -15.40 -7.88 -10.58
N VAL A 127 -15.00 -7.91 -9.30
CA VAL A 127 -14.36 -6.77 -8.63
C VAL A 127 -12.99 -6.46 -9.26
N ALA A 128 -12.17 -7.47 -9.55
CA ALA A 128 -10.86 -7.28 -10.18
C ALA A 128 -10.99 -6.62 -11.56
N ARG A 129 -12.00 -7.00 -12.36
CA ARG A 129 -12.31 -6.38 -13.65
C ARG A 129 -12.62 -4.89 -13.48
N ARG A 130 -13.45 -4.54 -12.50
CA ARG A 130 -13.75 -3.13 -12.20
C ARG A 130 -12.54 -2.34 -11.70
N MET A 131 -11.64 -2.98 -10.94
CA MET A 131 -10.41 -2.34 -10.48
C MET A 131 -9.41 -2.09 -11.62
N LEU A 132 -9.36 -2.97 -12.62
CA LEU A 132 -8.56 -2.74 -13.83
C LEU A 132 -9.03 -1.49 -14.60
N GLU A 133 -10.35 -1.33 -14.75
CA GLU A 133 -10.94 -0.13 -15.35
C GLU A 133 -10.59 1.13 -14.54
N MET A 134 -10.73 1.07 -13.20
CA MET A 134 -10.38 2.18 -12.31
C MET A 134 -8.89 2.57 -12.45
N VAL A 135 -7.98 1.60 -12.44
CA VAL A 135 -6.54 1.89 -12.55
C VAL A 135 -6.21 2.50 -13.90
N ARG A 136 -6.76 1.97 -15.01
CA ARG A 136 -6.59 2.55 -16.34
C ARG A 136 -7.13 3.97 -16.41
N ASP A 137 -8.32 4.22 -15.87
CA ASP A 137 -8.94 5.54 -15.83
C ASP A 137 -8.11 6.53 -15.01
N VAL A 138 -7.68 6.16 -13.80
CA VAL A 138 -6.85 7.02 -12.94
C VAL A 138 -5.52 7.36 -13.61
N ASN A 139 -4.83 6.37 -14.19
CA ASN A 139 -3.53 6.60 -14.83
C ASN A 139 -3.62 7.43 -16.12
N THR A 140 -4.77 7.41 -16.79
CA THR A 140 -4.95 8.12 -18.07
C THR A 140 -5.55 9.51 -17.86
N ASN A 141 -6.56 9.62 -17.00
CA ASN A 141 -7.44 10.79 -16.91
C ASN A 141 -7.23 11.62 -15.63
N ALA A 142 -6.66 11.05 -14.55
CA ALA A 142 -6.51 11.78 -13.30
C ALA A 142 -5.31 12.74 -13.33
N ARG A 143 -5.56 14.01 -13.05
CA ARG A 143 -4.50 15.04 -12.96
C ARG A 143 -3.59 14.89 -11.74
N HIS A 144 -3.99 14.08 -10.76
CA HIS A 144 -3.34 13.99 -9.45
C HIS A 144 -2.08 13.13 -9.46
N VAL A 145 -2.07 12.03 -10.21
CA VAL A 145 -1.03 11.00 -10.14
C VAL A 145 0.19 11.30 -11.02
N GLY A 146 0.11 12.34 -11.86
CA GLY A 146 1.18 12.73 -12.78
C GLY A 146 1.67 11.55 -13.62
N ASN A 147 2.99 11.50 -13.87
CA ASN A 147 3.61 10.40 -14.61
C ASN A 147 4.00 9.21 -13.71
N VAL A 148 3.69 9.24 -12.41
CA VAL A 148 3.99 8.14 -11.48
C VAL A 148 2.93 7.04 -11.59
N GLY A 149 1.67 7.44 -11.67
CA GLY A 149 0.53 6.53 -11.76
C GLY A 149 0.28 5.73 -10.47
N ILE A 150 -0.65 4.79 -10.57
CA ILE A 150 -1.01 3.82 -9.54
C ILE A 150 -1.00 2.40 -10.10
N THR A 151 -0.81 1.43 -9.23
CA THR A 151 -0.99 -0.01 -9.50
C THR A 151 -1.88 -0.64 -8.43
N CYS A 152 -2.16 -1.93 -8.56
CA CYS A 152 -2.87 -2.67 -7.50
C CYS A 152 -2.13 -2.58 -6.16
N PHE A 153 -0.78 -2.59 -6.21
CA PHE A 153 0.07 -2.56 -5.01
C PHE A 153 -0.05 -1.23 -4.25
N THR A 154 -0.37 -0.12 -4.92
CA THR A 154 -0.55 1.20 -4.28
C THR A 154 -1.50 1.11 -3.08
N CYS A 155 -2.60 0.36 -3.23
CA CYS A 155 -3.63 0.18 -2.22
C CYS A 155 -3.54 -1.17 -1.50
N HIS A 156 -3.39 -2.28 -2.23
CA HIS A 156 -3.49 -3.62 -1.67
C HIS A 156 -2.28 -4.02 -0.82
N ARG A 157 -1.08 -3.60 -1.21
CA ARG A 157 0.18 -3.92 -0.49
C ARG A 157 0.32 -5.42 -0.18
N GLY A 158 -0.07 -6.29 -1.12
CA GLY A 158 -0.05 -7.74 -0.95
C GLY A 158 -1.19 -8.31 -0.09
N ASN A 159 -2.23 -7.53 0.20
CA ASN A 159 -3.41 -7.98 0.94
C ASN A 159 -4.65 -7.95 0.05
N ASN A 160 -5.47 -8.99 0.15
CA ASN A 160 -6.68 -9.12 -0.64
C ASN A 160 -7.72 -8.02 -0.30
N VAL A 161 -7.68 -7.51 0.93
CA VAL A 161 -8.35 -6.31 1.40
C VAL A 161 -7.32 -5.22 1.70
N PRO A 162 -7.39 -4.02 1.10
CA PRO A 162 -6.44 -2.94 1.35
C PRO A 162 -6.32 -2.61 2.85
N PRO A 163 -5.12 -2.54 3.45
CA PRO A 163 -4.96 -2.37 4.90
C PRO A 163 -5.43 -1.01 5.44
N LYS A 164 -5.61 -0.02 4.56
CA LYS A 164 -6.03 1.36 4.90
C LYS A 164 -7.38 1.73 4.28
N HIS A 165 -8.32 0.77 4.21
CA HIS A 165 -9.71 1.06 3.86
C HIS A 165 -10.47 1.65 5.07
N TRP A 166 -11.58 2.33 4.82
CA TRP A 166 -12.40 2.94 5.86
C TRP A 166 -13.89 2.77 5.54
N TYR A 167 -14.71 2.86 6.57
CA TYR A 167 -16.17 2.83 6.49
C TYR A 167 -16.74 3.96 7.36
N LYS A 168 -18.01 4.29 7.14
CA LYS A 168 -18.71 5.28 7.97
C LYS A 168 -18.81 4.73 9.40
N GLY A 169 -18.15 5.39 10.34
CA GLY A 169 -18.22 5.03 11.76
C GLY A 169 -19.62 5.16 12.32
N ALA A 170 -19.92 4.38 13.37
CA ALA A 170 -21.11 4.61 14.17
C ALA A 170 -21.09 6.05 14.73
N PRO A 171 -22.25 6.73 14.83
CA PRO A 171 -22.29 8.02 15.49
C PRO A 171 -21.74 7.86 16.91
N PRO A 172 -20.99 8.85 17.43
CA PRO A 172 -20.51 8.79 18.80
C PRO A 172 -21.70 8.66 19.75
N GLU A 173 -21.58 7.83 20.78
CA GLU A 173 -22.57 7.84 21.86
C GLU A 173 -22.58 9.26 22.46
N PRO A 174 -23.78 9.87 22.62
CA PRO A 174 -23.85 11.15 23.31
C PRO A 174 -23.27 10.98 24.71
N PRO A 175 -22.55 11.98 25.24
CA PRO A 175 -22.02 11.89 26.60
C PRO A 175 -23.16 11.55 27.56
N MET A 176 -22.99 10.47 28.34
CA MET A 176 -23.91 10.12 29.43
C MET A 176 -23.82 11.18 30.52
N GLY A 177 -24.53 12.30 30.34
CA GLY A 177 -24.47 13.44 31.26
C GLY A 177 -24.65 14.77 30.56
N GLY A 178 -25.75 14.92 29.82
CA GLY A 178 -26.32 16.25 29.60
C GLY A 178 -27.15 16.62 30.82
N ILE A 179 -26.78 17.73 31.48
CA ILE A 179 -27.77 18.58 32.16
C ILE A 179 -28.73 19.16 31.13
#